data_AF-A7RKP5-F1
#
_entry.id   AF-A7RKP5-F1
#
_cell.length_a   1.000
_cell.length_b   1.000
_cell.length_c   1.000
_cell.angle_alpha   90.00
_cell.angle_beta   90.00
_cell.angle_gamma   90.00
#
_symmetry.space_group_name_H-M   'P 1'
#
loop_
_entity.id
_entity.type
_entity.pdbx_description
1 polymer ?
#
loop_
_entity_poly.entity_id
_entity_poly.type
_entity_poly.pdbx_seq_one_letter_code
_entity_poly.pdbx_strand_id
1 'polypeptide(L)'
;MEFLGDSNEQAALDVLVFVREAIQRFEQLKPVIMEKLMENFHMIKSVKIHRHALWILGEYADSKEDIMTVMEEIRKGLGDMPIVDDEMRKAAGD
;
A
#
# COMPACT_ATOMS: atom_id res chain seq x y z
N MET A 1 10.46 5.40 -4.30
CA MET A 1 9.60 5.02 -3.15
C MET A 1 10.31 4.11 -2.16
N GLU A 2 11.55 3.68 -2.43
CA GLU A 2 12.38 2.86 -1.53
C GLU A 2 12.49 3.40 -0.08
N PHE A 3 12.41 4.73 0.10
CA PHE A 3 12.37 5.36 1.43
C PHE A 3 11.16 4.97 2.31
N LEU A 4 10.08 4.44 1.72
CA LEU A 4 8.89 4.02 2.48
C LEU A 4 9.13 2.75 3.31
N GLY A 5 10.16 1.97 2.95
CA GLY A 5 10.61 0.81 3.74
C GLY A 5 11.67 1.16 4.80
N ASP A 6 12.13 2.41 4.84
CA ASP A 6 13.13 2.87 5.81
C ASP A 6 12.48 3.11 7.18
N SER A 7 13.28 2.96 8.23
CA SER A 7 12.94 3.19 9.63
C SER A 7 12.63 4.65 9.98
N ASN A 8 12.97 5.61 9.11
CA ASN A 8 12.67 7.03 9.35
C ASN A 8 11.23 7.39 8.92
N GLU A 9 10.29 7.26 9.86
CA GLU A 9 8.87 7.56 9.62
C GLU A 9 8.61 8.99 9.14
N GLN A 10 9.38 9.98 9.61
CA GLN A 10 9.14 11.37 9.24
C GLN A 10 9.43 11.59 7.74
N ALA A 11 10.57 11.07 7.27
CA ALA A 11 10.94 11.17 5.87
C ALA A 11 9.93 10.43 4.97
N ALA A 12 9.48 9.24 5.39
CA ALA A 12 8.46 8.49 4.65
C ALA A 12 7.11 9.25 4.58
N LEU A 13 6.71 9.91 5.67
CA LEU A 13 5.51 10.73 5.69
C LEU A 13 5.62 11.92 4.74
N ASP A 14 6.74 12.64 4.76
CA ASP A 14 6.98 13.80 3.89
C ASP A 14 6.93 13.38 2.40
N VAL A 15 7.47 12.20 2.07
CA VAL A 15 7.36 11.60 0.73
C VAL A 15 5.90 11.34 0.35
N LEU A 16 5.08 10.78 1.24
CA LEU A 16 3.67 10.52 0.95
C LEU A 16 2.84 11.80 0.79
N VAL A 17 3.14 12.83 1.59
CA VAL A 17 2.52 14.16 1.44
C VAL A 17 2.87 14.74 0.08
N PHE A 18 4.16 14.71 -0.30
CA PHE A 18 4.61 15.16 -1.61
C PHE A 18 3.94 14.38 -2.75
N VAL A 19 3.83 13.05 -2.63
CA VAL A 19 3.14 12.18 -3.61
C VAL A 19 1.69 12.62 -3.80
N ARG A 20 0.96 12.88 -2.70
CA ARG A 20 -0.43 13.33 -2.77
C ARG A 20 -0.55 14.67 -3.51
N GLU A 21 0.32 15.63 -3.20
CA GLU A 21 0.34 16.93 -3.87
C GLU A 21 0.71 16.80 -5.36
N ALA A 22 1.66 15.92 -5.68
CA ALA A 22 2.08 15.68 -7.06
C ALA A 22 0.94 15.10 -7.90
N ILE A 23 0.16 14.15 -7.37
CA ILE A 23 -1.01 13.60 -8.06
C ILE A 23 -2.05 14.69 -8.34
N GLN A 24 -2.32 15.56 -7.36
CA GLN A 24 -3.29 16.66 -7.52
C GLN A 24 -2.85 17.71 -8.52
N ARG A 25 -1.53 17.96 -8.61
CA ARG A 25 -0.97 19.00 -9.47
C ARG A 25 -0.64 18.52 -10.87
N PHE A 26 -0.36 17.23 -11.04
CA PHE A 26 0.09 16.62 -12.29
C PHE A 26 -0.67 15.32 -12.54
N GLU A 27 -1.91 15.45 -13.03
CA GLU A 27 -2.79 14.30 -13.29
C GLU A 27 -2.17 13.25 -14.21
N GLN A 28 -1.35 13.68 -15.18
CA GLN A 28 -0.63 12.78 -16.09
C GLN A 28 0.40 11.89 -15.40
N LEU A 29 0.88 12.26 -14.20
CA LEU A 29 1.82 11.46 -13.42
C LEU A 29 1.13 10.46 -12.51
N LYS A 30 -0.18 10.61 -12.27
CA LYS A 30 -0.96 9.76 -11.38
C LYS A 30 -0.76 8.26 -11.68
N PRO A 31 -0.86 7.77 -12.92
CA PRO A 31 -0.71 6.32 -13.19
C PRO A 31 0.66 5.79 -12.75
N VAL A 32 1.74 6.52 -13.10
CA VAL A 32 3.12 6.13 -12.78
C VAL A 32 3.39 6.19 -11.27
N ILE A 33 2.79 7.15 -10.56
CA ILE A 33 2.94 7.26 -9.11
C ILE A 33 2.18 6.14 -8.40
N MET A 34 0.96 5.83 -8.85
CA MET A 34 0.13 4.75 -8.31
C MET A 34 0.79 3.39 -8.50
N GLU A 35 1.30 3.11 -9.70
CA GLU A 35 2.07 1.89 -10.01
C GLU A 35 3.26 1.74 -9.07
N LYS A 36 4.10 2.77 -8.93
CA LYS A 36 5.26 2.76 -8.03
C LYS A 36 4.88 2.61 -6.55
N LEU A 37 3.76 3.20 -6.12
CA LEU A 37 3.28 3.05 -4.74
C LEU A 37 2.84 1.62 -4.48
N MET A 38 2.17 0.99 -5.45
CA MET A 38 1.75 -0.40 -5.37
C MET A 38 2.94 -1.35 -5.28
N GLU A 39 3.93 -1.20 -6.17
CA GLU A 39 5.15 -2.03 -6.19
C GLU A 39 5.91 -2.01 -4.86
N ASN A 40 5.91 -0.86 -4.16
CA ASN A 40 6.64 -0.66 -2.91
C ASN A 40 5.77 -0.85 -1.67
N PHE A 41 4.47 -1.13 -1.82
CA PHE A 41 3.51 -1.17 -0.72
C PHE A 41 3.88 -2.21 0.35
N HIS A 42 4.29 -3.40 -0.09
CA HIS A 42 4.72 -4.50 0.78
C HIS A 42 5.98 -4.20 1.61
N MET A 43 6.78 -3.20 1.22
CA MET A 43 8.02 -2.83 1.93
C MET A 43 7.74 -1.98 3.18
N ILE A 44 6.53 -1.42 3.31
CA ILE A 44 6.20 -0.45 4.35
C ILE A 44 5.99 -1.16 5.69
N LYS A 45 6.89 -0.96 6.65
CA LYS A 45 6.81 -1.60 7.99
C LYS A 45 6.05 -0.77 9.02
N SER A 46 6.07 0.55 8.88
CA SER A 46 5.36 1.44 9.82
C SER A 46 3.86 1.43 9.52
N VAL A 47 3.05 1.05 10.50
CA VAL A 47 1.58 1.09 10.41
C VAL A 47 1.07 2.48 10.06
N LYS A 48 1.73 3.53 10.60
CA LYS A 48 1.35 4.92 10.30
C LYS A 48 1.52 5.20 8.81
N ILE A 49 2.68 4.88 8.25
CA ILE A 49 2.99 5.11 6.83
C ILE A 49 2.13 4.22 5.93
N HIS A 50 1.96 2.96 6.30
CA HIS A 50 1.16 1.99 5.54
C HIS A 50 -0.29 2.45 5.40
N ARG A 51 -0.90 3.02 6.44
CA ARG A 51 -2.26 3.60 6.36
C ARG A 51 -2.33 4.81 5.42
N HIS A 52 -1.32 5.67 5.40
CA HIS A 52 -1.31 6.82 4.49
C HIS A 52 -1.16 6.37 3.04
N ALA A 53 -0.25 5.42 2.77
CA ALA A 53 -0.11 4.80 1.46
C ALA A 53 -1.41 4.13 1.00
N LEU A 54 -2.05 3.35 1.88
CA LEU A 54 -3.32 2.69 1.59
C LEU A 54 -4.44 3.70 1.26
N TRP A 55 -4.50 4.81 1.99
CA TRP A 55 -5.47 5.87 1.70
C TRP A 55 -5.25 6.47 0.31
N ILE A 56 -4.00 6.77 -0.07
CA ILE A 56 -3.68 7.29 -1.42
C ILE A 56 -4.10 6.28 -2.49
N LEU A 57 -3.77 4.99 -2.30
CA LEU A 57 -4.16 3.93 -3.23
C LEU A 57 -5.68 3.79 -3.38
N GLY A 58 -6.43 3.92 -2.29
CA GLY A 58 -7.90 3.85 -2.32
C GLY A 58 -8.56 5.10 -2.90
N GLU A 59 -8.02 6.29 -2.63
CA GLU A 59 -8.58 7.56 -3.11
C GLU A 59 -8.44 7.72 -4.63
N TYR A 60 -7.33 7.24 -5.20
CA TYR A 60 -6.98 7.47 -6.60
C TYR A 60 -7.10 6.21 -7.49
N ALA A 61 -7.70 5.13 -6.99
CA ALA A 61 -8.07 3.98 -7.80
C ALA A 61 -9.38 4.27 -8.56
N ASP A 62 -9.26 4.77 -9.79
CA ASP A 62 -10.40 5.27 -10.57
C ASP A 62 -11.07 4.19 -11.43
N SER A 63 -10.31 3.19 -11.86
CA SER A 63 -10.83 2.09 -12.69
C SER A 63 -11.14 0.85 -11.86
N LYS A 64 -11.99 -0.02 -12.41
CA LYS A 64 -12.27 -1.33 -11.80
C LYS A 64 -10.99 -2.14 -11.66
N GLU A 65 -10.12 -2.07 -12.66
CA GLU A 65 -8.83 -2.74 -12.72
C GLU A 65 -7.90 -2.25 -11.60
N ASP A 66 -7.82 -0.94 -11.36
CA ASP A 66 -7.03 -0.38 -10.26
C ASP A 66 -7.55 -0.86 -8.90
N ILE A 67 -8.87 -0.80 -8.70
CA ILE A 67 -9.51 -1.24 -7.45
C ILE A 67 -9.21 -2.72 -7.19
N MET A 68 -9.35 -3.56 -8.20
CA MET A 68 -9.06 -4.99 -8.08
C MET A 68 -7.58 -5.23 -7.73
N THR A 69 -6.67 -4.48 -8.35
CA THR A 69 -5.23 -4.58 -8.09
C THR A 69 -4.89 -4.17 -6.66
N VAL A 70 -5.46 -3.06 -6.16
CA VAL A 70 -5.32 -2.63 -4.76
C VAL A 70 -5.82 -3.69 -3.79
N MET A 71 -7.02 -4.24 -4.05
CA MET A 71 -7.62 -5.26 -3.20
C MET A 71 -6.83 -6.57 -3.19
N GLU A 72 -6.24 -6.95 -4.32
CA GLU A 72 -5.37 -8.11 -4.41
C GLU A 72 -4.08 -7.92 -3.62
N GLU A 73 -3.47 -6.73 -3.69
CA GLU A 73 -2.27 -6.41 -2.90
C GLU A 73 -2.55 -6.41 -1.39
N ILE A 74 -3.70 -5.87 -0.95
CA ILE A 74 -4.13 -5.97 0.45
C ILE A 74 -4.30 -7.43 0.87
N ARG A 75 -4.91 -8.26 0.02
CA ARG A 75 -5.12 -9.69 0.30
C ARG A 75 -3.79 -10.42 0.47
N LYS A 76 -2.79 -10.14 -0.38
CA LYS A 76 -1.44 -10.72 -0.24
C LYS A 76 -0.82 -10.40 1.13
N GLY A 77 -1.07 -9.20 1.66
CA GLY A 77 -0.58 -8.80 2.98
C GLY A 77 -1.27 -9.48 4.17
N LEU A 78 -2.50 -9.97 4.00
CA LEU A 78 -3.28 -10.62 5.06
C LEU A 78 -2.96 -12.11 5.25
N GLY A 79 -2.38 -12.76 4.23
CA GLY A 79 -2.11 -14.20 4.25
C GLY A 79 -3.30 -15.04 3.77
N ASP A 80 -3.31 -16.32 4.16
CA ASP A 80 -4.37 -17.25 3.74
C ASP A 80 -5.71 -16.90 4.38
N MET A 81 -6.78 -17.03 3.61
CA MET A 81 -8.15 -16.80 4.06
C MET A 81 -8.92 -18.14 4.08
N PRO A 82 -9.79 -18.40 5.07
CA PRO A 82 -10.18 -17.52 6.18
C PRO A 82 -9.09 -17.34 7.26
N ILE A 83 -8.94 -16.12 7.78
CA ILE A 83 -7.84 -15.74 8.71
C ILE A 83 -7.81 -16.65 9.94
N VAL A 84 -8.97 -16.90 10.55
CA VAL A 84 -9.07 -17.73 11.76
C VAL A 84 -8.64 -19.17 11.48
N ASP A 85 -9.04 -19.73 10.34
CA ASP A 85 -8.68 -21.10 9.97
C ASP A 85 -7.18 -21.20 9.69
N ASP A 86 -6.60 -20.20 9.05
CA ASP A 86 -5.15 -20.09 8.84
C ASP A 86 -4.38 -20.02 10.17
N GLU A 87 -4.82 -19.17 11.09
CA GLU A 87 -4.25 -19.07 12.44
C GLU A 87 -4.35 -20.40 13.21
N MET A 88 -5.49 -21.09 13.11
CA MET A 88 -5.69 -22.39 13.77
C MET A 88 -4.79 -23.49 13.20
N ARG A 89 -4.59 -23.56 11.87
CA ARG A 89 -3.67 -24.51 11.23
C ARG A 89 -2.23 -24.28 11.68
N LYS A 90 -1.76 -23.03 11.63
CA LYS A 90 -0.42 -22.64 12.10
C LYS A 90 -0.21 -22.96 13.57
N ALA A 91 -1.23 -22.75 14.42
CA ALA A 91 -1.18 -23.12 15.82
C ALA A 91 -1.14 -24.64 16.04
N ALA A 92 -1.70 -25.43 15.12
CA ALA A 92 -1.68 -26.89 15.13
C ALA A 92 -0.38 -27.50 14.58
N GLY A 93 0.51 -26.69 13.98
CA GLY A 93 1.85 -27.09 13.54
C GLY A 93 2.03 -27.34 12.04
N ASP A 94 1.09 -26.88 11.21
CA ASP A 94 1.32 -26.69 9.76
C ASP A 94 2.33 -25.54 9.52
#